data_AF-A0A9J6HAX9-F1
#
_entry.id   AF-A0A9J6HAX9-F1
#
_cell.length_a   1.000
_cell.length_b   1.000
_cell.length_c   1.000
_cell.angle_alpha   90.00
_cell.angle_beta   90.00
_cell.angle_gamma   90.00
#
_symmetry.space_group_name_H-M   'P 1'
#
loop_
_entity.id
_entity.type
_entity.pdbx_description
1 polymer ?
#
loop_
_entity_poly.entity_id
_entity_poly.type
_entity_poly.pdbx_seq_one_letter_code
_entity_poly.pdbx_strand_id
1 'polypeptide(L)' 'MVPAGSTLYCDCWFSSIGLIDELMKKDIFGTGTLMKKRMPKEANFTNDKDLVKKFRGTSEQ' A
#
# COMPACT_ATOMS: atom_id res chain seq x y z
N MET A 1 -0.63 7.50 -22.34
CA MET A 1 -1.54 6.48 -21.76
C MET A 1 -0.68 5.36 -21.22
N VAL A 2 -0.96 4.84 -20.02
CA VAL A 2 -0.23 3.67 -19.49
C VAL A 2 -0.75 2.43 -20.22
N PRO A 3 0.11 1.58 -20.81
CA PRO A 3 -0.32 0.36 -21.50
C PRO A 3 -1.07 -0.61 -20.56
N ALA A 4 -2.07 -1.32 -21.08
CA ALA A 4 -2.74 -2.39 -20.34
C ALA A 4 -1.74 -3.46 -19.89
N GLY A 5 -1.88 -3.95 -18.66
CA GLY A 5 -0.93 -4.91 -18.06
C GLY A 5 0.36 -4.30 -17.52
N SER A 6 0.48 -2.97 -17.48
CA SER A 6 1.62 -2.32 -16.83
C SER A 6 1.50 -2.36 -15.30
N THR A 7 2.64 -2.47 -14.62
CA THR A 7 2.74 -2.31 -13.17
C THR A 7 3.28 -0.93 -12.84
N LEU A 8 2.52 -0.14 -12.07
CA LEU A 8 2.94 1.15 -11.56
C LEU A 8 3.69 0.96 -10.23
N TYR A 9 4.90 1.50 -10.15
CA TYR A 9 5.65 1.58 -8.90
C TYR A 9 5.63 3.02 -8.40
N CYS A 10 5.14 3.24 -7.19
CA CYS A 10 5.01 4.57 -6.60
C CYS A 10 5.66 4.64 -5.20
N ASP A 11 6.31 5.77 -4.93
CA ASP A 11 6.81 6.07 -3.59
C ASP A 11 5.68 6.59 -2.67
N CYS A 12 5.90 6.55 -1.36
CA CYS A 12 4.97 6.92 -0.30
C CYS A 12 4.34 8.31 -0.46
N TRP A 13 5.00 9.21 -1.19
CA TRP A 13 4.49 10.54 -1.46
C TRP A 13 3.36 10.53 -2.49
N PHE A 14 3.45 9.64 -3.49
CA PHE A 14 2.50 9.53 -4.60
C PHE A 14 1.39 8.52 -4.32
N SER A 15 1.61 7.59 -3.37
CA SER A 15 0.57 6.67 -2.91
C SER A 15 -0.53 7.39 -2.14
N SER A 16 -1.77 7.26 -2.63
CA SER A 16 -2.99 7.71 -1.98
C SER A 16 -4.12 6.70 -2.22
N ILE A 17 -5.13 6.71 -1.36
CA ILE A 17 -6.30 5.82 -1.48
C ILE A 17 -6.99 6.05 -2.84
N GLY A 18 -7.23 7.31 -3.23
CA GLY A 18 -7.85 7.63 -4.51
C GLY A 18 -7.02 7.21 -5.73
N LEU A 19 -5.68 7.19 -5.63
CA LEU A 19 -4.83 6.62 -6.68
C LEU A 19 -5.09 5.12 -6.82
N ILE A 20 -5.17 4.38 -5.70
CA ILE A 20 -5.43 2.94 -5.71
C ILE A 20 -6.81 2.66 -6.32
N ASP A 21 -7.84 3.42 -5.94
CA ASP A 21 -9.19 3.29 -6.50
C ASP A 21 -9.20 3.50 -8.02
N GLU A 22 -8.46 4.51 -8.52
CA GLU A 22 -8.33 4.77 -9.95
C GLU A 22 -7.52 3.68 -10.69
N LEU A 23 -6.50 3.12 -10.06
CA LEU A 23 -5.73 2.00 -10.62
C LEU A 23 -6.59 0.74 -10.74
N MET A 24 -7.41 0.45 -9.72
CA MET A 24 -8.35 -0.67 -9.73
C MET A 24 -9.39 -0.53 -10.85
N LYS A 25 -9.95 0.68 -11.06
CA LYS A 25 -10.88 0.93 -12.18
C LYS A 25 -10.25 0.74 -13.55
N LYS A 26 -8.94 0.95 -13.66
CA LYS A 26 -8.20 0.89 -14.94
C LYS A 26 -7.53 -0.46 -15.18
N ASP A 27 -7.70 -1.43 -14.28
CA ASP A 27 -7.05 -2.74 -14.32
C ASP A 27 -5.51 -2.62 -14.43
N ILE A 28 -4.94 -1.67 -13.68
CA ILE A 28 -3.49 -1.42 -13.61
C ILE A 28 -3.01 -1.88 -12.25
N PHE A 29 -2.02 -2.78 -12.23
CA PHE A 29 -1.38 -3.21 -10.99
C PHE A 29 -0.51 -2.08 -10.42
N GLY A 30 -0.62 -1.81 -9.12
CA GLY A 30 0.16 -0.79 -8.44
C GLY A 30 0.86 -1.37 -7.22
N THR A 31 2.16 -1.11 -7.10
CA THR A 31 2.95 -1.44 -5.90
C THR A 31 3.61 -0.18 -5.38
N GLY A 32 3.49 0.05 -4.08
CA GLY A 32 4.12 1.20 -3.44
C GLY A 32 4.08 1.11 -1.94
N THR A 33 4.70 2.09 -1.29
CA THR A 33 4.61 2.28 0.15
C THR A 33 3.51 3.29 0.48
N LEU A 34 2.89 3.20 1.66
CA LEU A 34 1.88 4.17 2.11
C LEU A 34 2.35 4.80 3.43
N MET A 35 2.28 6.13 3.52
CA MET A 35 2.57 6.81 4.78
C MET A 35 1.51 6.45 5.83
N LYS A 36 1.93 6.14 7.06
CA LYS A 36 1.01 5.77 8.16
C LYS A 36 -0.14 6.74 8.38
N LYS A 37 0.10 8.05 8.24
CA LYS A 37 -0.93 9.09 8.38
C LYS A 37 -2.06 9.02 7.34
N ARG A 38 -1.84 8.31 6.23
CA ARG A 38 -2.78 8.14 5.12
C ARG A 38 -3.49 6.78 5.16
N MET A 39 -3.21 5.93 6.16
CA MET A 39 -3.95 4.69 6.35
C MET A 39 -5.40 4.99 6.79
N PRO A 40 -6.38 4.24 6.27
CA PRO A 40 -7.74 4.28 6.80
C PRO A 40 -7.72 3.92 8.29
N LYS A 41 -8.50 4.63 9.11
CA LYS A 41 -8.61 4.33 10.55
C LYS A 41 -9.23 2.95 10.83
N GLU A 42 -10.01 2.46 9.87
CA GLU A 42 -10.63 1.13 9.89
C GLU A 42 -9.62 0.01 9.63
N ALA A 43 -8.45 0.35 9.07
CA ALA A 43 -7.43 -0.63 8.77
C ALA A 43 -6.64 -0.94 10.05
N ASN A 44 -6.93 -2.11 10.64
CA ASN A 44 -6.32 -2.59 11.87
C ASN A 44 -4.98 -3.27 11.58
N PHE A 45 -3.92 -2.48 11.40
CA PHE A 45 -2.56 -3.01 11.31
C PHE A 45 -1.91 -3.08 12.68
N THR A 46 -1.13 -4.13 12.95
CA THR A 46 -0.35 -4.19 14.18
C THR A 46 0.69 -3.07 14.20
N ASN A 47 0.81 -2.42 15.35
CA ASN A 47 1.80 -1.37 15.56
C ASN A 47 3.21 -1.94 15.40
N ASP A 48 4.12 -1.19 14.77
CA ASP A 48 5.54 -1.55 14.65
C ASP A 48 6.17 -2.04 15.96
N LYS A 49 5.81 -1.43 17.11
CA LYS A 49 6.34 -1.84 18.42
C LYS A 49 5.97 -3.27 18.79
N ASP A 50 4.76 -3.69 18.43
CA ASP A 50 4.28 -5.04 18.69
C ASP A 50 4.74 -6.01 17.61
N LEU A 51 4.94 -5.53 16.39
CA LEU A 51 5.54 -6.31 15.30
C LEU A 51 7.01 -6.66 15.58
N VAL A 52 7.79 -5.75 16.17
CA VAL A 52 9.19 -6.00 16.56
C VAL A 52 9.33 -7.09 17.64
N LYS A 53 8.29 -7.30 18.46
CA LYS A 53 8.26 -8.41 19.43
C LYS A 53 8.04 -9.76 18.75
N LYS A 54 7.47 -9.78 17.54
CA LYS A 54 7.36 -11.00 16.73
C LYS A 54 8.73 -11.37 16.16
N PHE A 55 8.88 -12.65 15.79
CA PHE A 55 10.11 -13.17 15.22
C PHE A 55 10.47 -12.44 13.92
N ARG A 56 11.77 -12.22 13.66
CA ARG A 56 12.20 -11.56 12.41
C ARG A 56 11.73 -12.37 11.20
N GLY A 57 11.16 -11.69 10.21
CA GLY A 57 10.60 -12.33 9.01
C GLY A 57 9.10 -12.63 9.09
N THR A 58 8.41 -12.24 10.17
CA THR A 58 6.94 -12.23 10.19
C THR A 58 6.38 -11.02 9.42
N SER A 59 5.34 -11.26 8.63
CA SER A 59 4.58 -10.21 7.92
C SER A 59 3.11 -10.31 8.29
N GLU A 60 2.41 -9.17 8.26
CA GLU A 60 0.94 -9.12 8.32
C GLU A 60 0.43 -8.71 6.95
N GLN A 61 -0.65 -9.36 6.54
CA GLN A 61 -1.22 -9.27 5.20
C GLN A 61 -2.47 -8.41 5.21
#